data_AF-Q0HX62-F1
#
_entry.id   AF-Q0HX62-F1
#
_cell.length_a   1.000
_cell.length_b   1.000
_cell.length_c   1.000
_cell.angle_alpha   90.00
_cell.angle_beta   90.00
_cell.angle_gamma   90.00
#
_symmetry.space_group_name_H-M   'P 1'
#
loop_
_entity.id
_entity.type
_entity.pdbx_description
1 polymer ?
#
loop_
_entity_poly.entity_id
_entity_poly.type
_entity_poly.pdbx_seq_one_letter_code
_entity_poly.pdbx_strand_id
1 'polypeptide(L)'
;MTQGYTLSLAHINDTHSNFEPSRVQFSLNLGLKALDITSHSGGYARLGYQISQARDRAAQSQMPFLFLHGGDSFQGTLYFSHFKGKANAHLLNLLAPDAMVIGNHDIDEGNARLAEFAKQIDFPLLAGNMDLSQEDIRKPGNLRTVANILAYDETTQLASYLEKPFYDKKLAVIGITLDQMKDIARPDPDTHFVDAIATTARTVEHLHAKGIKHIIVLSHLGLDQDKRLAEQVDGISLIVGGHTHTLQGDFSALGLSNIPYGEMVNGTPIVHAGKYAETLGLAEIEFDAAGRAINLKGGNYFMLDKQFMLSSSEQVDDTDYQAVQQRFNEHPYVLWDAADEDIHGVIHDIYRPAIAEMENKVLALVPKNLVHTRLPSKALPHGSEIAPWVSRSMFQEAKLEDPRIHFALHNAGGVRQSVAQGRLTLADVLGQLLPFELPLVKYEIQGQYLYQALESAINAATNNSVRGTGAGSFPYTYGLRYYYDGRRPLGERLFKLEMMQQDGLSLWYPVQPDALYVGVSTSYTAAGKEGYHPLLQARWQESIETLTLPQAFIRFLNRAPNPNLADLLSPHVHYTSHIKRSV
;
A
#
# COMPACT_ATOMS: atom_id res chain seq x y z
N MET A 1 2.17 -12.40 -46.82
CA MET A 1 2.71 -12.09 -45.48
C MET A 1 1.71 -11.18 -44.82
N THR A 2 1.10 -11.60 -43.71
CA THR A 2 0.23 -10.71 -42.91
C THR A 2 1.09 -9.57 -42.39
N GLN A 3 0.64 -8.33 -42.60
CA GLN A 3 1.33 -7.13 -42.09
C GLN A 3 1.28 -7.16 -40.56
N GLY A 4 2.46 -7.18 -39.92
CA GLY A 4 2.61 -7.09 -38.47
C GLY A 4 2.67 -5.64 -38.00
N TYR A 5 2.14 -5.37 -36.81
CA TYR A 5 2.10 -4.06 -36.17
C TYR A 5 2.84 -4.10 -34.85
N THR A 6 3.97 -3.41 -34.73
CA THR A 6 4.81 -3.48 -33.52
C THR A 6 4.61 -2.26 -32.63
N LEU A 7 4.42 -2.49 -31.33
CA LEU A 7 4.37 -1.49 -30.28
C LEU A 7 5.61 -1.61 -29.40
N SER A 8 6.30 -0.49 -29.16
CA SER A 8 7.26 -0.37 -28.06
C SER A 8 6.50 0.04 -26.80
N LEU A 9 6.60 -0.75 -25.75
CA LEU A 9 5.93 -0.54 -24.47
C LEU A 9 6.96 -0.31 -23.37
N ALA A 10 6.75 0.74 -22.59
CA ALA A 10 7.25 0.86 -21.24
C ALA A 10 6.07 0.75 -20.26
N HIS A 11 6.26 0.07 -19.12
CA HIS A 11 5.25 0.07 -18.07
C HIS A 11 5.83 -0.08 -16.67
N ILE A 12 5.11 0.49 -15.71
CA ILE A 12 5.36 0.39 -14.27
C ILE A 12 4.02 0.24 -13.55
N ASN A 13 4.03 -0.23 -12.30
CA ASN A 13 2.86 -0.32 -11.44
C ASN A 13 3.31 -0.24 -9.97
N ASP A 14 2.38 0.08 -9.06
CA ASP A 14 2.58 -0.01 -7.61
C ASP A 14 3.84 0.74 -7.13
N THR A 15 4.07 1.94 -7.65
CA THR A 15 5.28 2.71 -7.34
C THR A 15 5.28 3.24 -5.92
N HIS A 16 4.10 3.43 -5.31
CA HIS A 16 3.94 3.74 -3.89
C HIS A 16 4.89 4.86 -3.40
N SER A 17 4.98 5.95 -4.15
CA SER A 17 5.84 7.10 -3.85
C SER A 17 7.32 6.75 -3.57
N ASN A 18 7.84 5.65 -4.12
CA ASN A 18 9.26 5.32 -4.10
C ASN A 18 9.96 6.09 -5.24
N PHE A 19 10.29 7.34 -4.97
CA PHE A 19 10.96 8.22 -5.93
C PHE A 19 12.48 8.02 -5.95
N GLU A 20 13.05 7.68 -4.79
CA GLU A 20 14.45 7.30 -4.65
C GLU A 20 14.65 5.79 -4.90
N PRO A 21 15.86 5.33 -5.26
CA PRO A 21 16.15 3.92 -5.42
C PRO A 21 15.82 3.09 -4.17
N SER A 22 15.04 2.03 -4.34
CA SER A 22 14.59 1.14 -3.27
C SER A 22 15.64 0.05 -3.00
N ARG A 23 15.84 -0.30 -1.73
CA ARG A 23 16.74 -1.39 -1.36
C ARG A 23 16.17 -2.73 -1.83
N VAL A 24 16.95 -3.47 -2.62
CA VAL A 24 16.63 -4.81 -3.10
C VAL A 24 17.65 -5.83 -2.58
N GLN A 25 17.18 -7.05 -2.34
CA GLN A 25 18.04 -8.16 -1.91
C GLN A 25 17.96 -9.29 -2.92
N PHE A 26 19.13 -9.81 -3.29
CA PHE A 26 19.28 -10.99 -4.13
C PHE A 26 20.01 -12.08 -3.35
N SER A 27 19.78 -13.33 -3.73
CA SER A 27 20.52 -14.46 -3.17
C SER A 27 21.10 -15.29 -4.31
N LEU A 28 22.42 -15.50 -4.29
CA LEU A 28 23.14 -16.19 -5.36
C LEU A 28 24.09 -17.24 -4.77
N ASN A 29 24.23 -18.37 -5.45
CA ASN A 29 25.18 -19.41 -5.08
C ASN A 29 26.40 -19.37 -6.01
N LEU A 30 27.59 -19.18 -5.44
CA LEU A 30 28.87 -19.37 -6.12
C LEU A 30 29.48 -20.69 -5.67
N GLY A 31 29.24 -21.77 -6.42
CA GLY A 31 29.62 -23.11 -6.00
C GLY A 31 28.81 -23.55 -4.78
N LEU A 32 29.49 -23.80 -3.65
CA LEU A 32 28.86 -24.17 -2.38
C LEU A 32 28.53 -22.96 -1.49
N LYS A 33 29.01 -21.77 -1.87
CA LYS A 33 28.90 -20.56 -1.05
C LYS A 33 27.62 -19.81 -1.42
N ALA A 34 26.74 -19.65 -0.43
CA ALA A 34 25.56 -18.81 -0.53
C ALA A 34 25.92 -17.35 -0.20
N LEU A 35 25.58 -16.43 -1.10
CA LEU A 35 25.80 -15.00 -0.96
C LEU A 35 24.47 -14.28 -0.93
N ASP A 36 24.29 -13.41 0.06
CA ASP A 36 23.25 -12.41 0.10
C ASP A 36 23.80 -11.08 -0.40
N ILE A 37 23.16 -10.55 -1.44
CA ILE A 37 23.54 -9.30 -2.10
C ILE A 37 22.51 -8.23 -1.77
N THR A 38 22.96 -7.10 -1.25
CA THR A 38 22.12 -5.91 -1.07
C THR A 38 22.57 -4.81 -2.03
N SER A 39 21.63 -4.29 -2.82
CA SER A 39 21.82 -3.13 -3.70
C SER A 39 20.59 -2.23 -3.63
N HIS A 40 20.60 -1.06 -4.26
CA HIS A 40 19.38 -0.31 -4.54
C HIS A 40 19.03 -0.37 -6.02
N SER A 41 17.73 -0.38 -6.32
CA SER A 41 17.22 -0.42 -7.66
C SER A 41 16.18 0.66 -7.93
N GLY A 42 16.18 1.15 -9.16
CA GLY A 42 15.10 1.96 -9.68
C GLY A 42 15.02 3.35 -9.09
N GLY A 43 13.82 3.80 -8.73
CA GLY A 43 13.53 5.20 -8.45
C GLY A 43 13.35 6.03 -9.74
N TYR A 44 12.68 7.17 -9.62
CA TYR A 44 12.14 7.89 -10.77
C TYR A 44 13.22 8.46 -11.68
N ALA A 45 14.39 8.84 -11.15
CA ALA A 45 15.49 9.32 -11.99
C ALA A 45 16.03 8.21 -12.92
N ARG A 46 16.18 6.98 -12.42
CA ARG A 46 16.62 5.84 -13.25
C ARG A 46 15.54 5.40 -14.23
N LEU A 47 14.28 5.38 -13.78
CA LEU A 47 13.13 5.13 -14.66
C LEU A 47 13.09 6.13 -15.82
N GLY A 48 13.20 7.44 -15.51
CA GLY A 48 13.16 8.51 -16.50
C GLY A 48 14.24 8.35 -17.58
N TYR A 49 15.46 8.02 -17.18
CA TYR A 49 16.54 7.73 -18.11
C TYR A 49 16.17 6.57 -19.05
N GLN A 50 15.75 5.42 -18.50
CA GLN A 50 15.45 4.23 -19.31
C GLN A 50 14.23 4.43 -20.22
N ILE A 51 13.19 5.13 -19.74
CA ILE A 51 12.00 5.49 -20.51
C ILE A 51 12.38 6.44 -21.66
N SER A 52 13.22 7.44 -21.41
CA SER A 52 13.74 8.35 -22.42
C SER A 52 14.50 7.59 -23.52
N GLN A 53 15.41 6.69 -23.13
CA GLN A 53 16.12 5.83 -24.09
C GLN A 53 15.19 4.90 -24.90
N ALA A 54 14.15 4.35 -24.28
CA ALA A 54 13.16 3.55 -24.98
C ALA A 54 12.35 4.39 -25.99
N ARG A 55 11.93 5.59 -25.58
CA ARG A 55 11.20 6.54 -26.42
C ARG A 55 12.02 6.98 -27.63
N ASP A 56 13.31 7.30 -27.44
CA ASP A 56 14.23 7.69 -28.51
C ASP A 56 14.45 6.55 -29.52
N ARG A 57 14.66 5.31 -29.05
CA ARG A 57 14.82 4.14 -29.91
C ARG A 57 13.56 3.87 -30.75
N ALA A 58 12.39 3.99 -30.14
CA ALA A 58 11.11 3.83 -30.84
C ALA A 58 10.94 4.93 -31.90
N ALA A 59 11.25 6.19 -31.58
CA ALA A 59 11.18 7.30 -32.53
C ALA A 59 12.14 7.12 -33.72
N GLN A 60 13.40 6.73 -33.46
CA GLN A 60 14.39 6.45 -34.51
C GLN A 60 13.96 5.31 -35.45
N SER A 61 13.23 4.33 -34.90
CA SER A 61 12.70 3.18 -35.65
C SER A 61 11.30 3.42 -36.23
N GLN A 62 10.74 4.62 -36.07
CA GLN A 62 9.35 4.94 -36.44
C GLN A 62 8.31 3.96 -35.87
N MET A 63 8.59 3.44 -34.68
CA MET A 63 7.73 2.53 -33.93
C MET A 63 6.85 3.34 -32.96
N PRO A 64 5.53 3.11 -32.93
CA PRO A 64 4.68 3.64 -31.87
C PRO A 64 5.21 3.25 -30.49
N PHE A 65 5.23 4.21 -29.57
CA PHE A 65 5.66 4.02 -28.18
C PHE A 65 4.51 4.35 -27.25
N LEU A 66 4.32 3.53 -26.22
CA LEU A 66 3.44 3.83 -25.10
C LEU A 66 4.17 3.62 -23.78
N PHE A 67 4.00 4.57 -22.86
CA PHE A 67 4.38 4.41 -21.46
C PHE A 67 3.13 4.40 -20.58
N LEU A 68 2.87 3.29 -19.87
CA LEU A 68 1.65 3.10 -19.08
C LEU A 68 1.96 2.85 -17.61
N HIS A 69 1.15 3.43 -16.71
CA HIS A 69 1.24 3.18 -15.27
C HIS A 69 0.04 2.38 -14.77
N GLY A 70 0.28 1.16 -14.31
CA GLY A 70 -0.70 0.24 -13.77
C GLY A 70 -1.20 0.59 -12.37
N GLY A 71 -1.40 1.87 -12.03
CA GLY A 71 -1.98 2.33 -10.75
C GLY A 71 -1.11 2.18 -9.50
N ASP A 72 -1.65 2.64 -8.37
CA ASP A 72 -1.01 2.70 -7.05
C ASP A 72 0.29 3.51 -7.05
N SER A 73 0.17 4.77 -7.47
CA SER A 73 1.26 5.73 -7.30
C SER A 73 1.35 6.24 -5.86
N PHE A 74 0.22 6.32 -5.16
CA PHE A 74 0.12 6.86 -3.80
C PHE A 74 0.50 5.85 -2.71
N GLN A 75 0.63 6.38 -1.49
CA GLN A 75 0.99 5.67 -0.26
C GLN A 75 2.39 5.04 -0.32
N GLY A 76 2.96 4.64 0.82
CA GLY A 76 4.17 3.80 0.87
C GLY A 76 5.46 4.47 1.35
N THR A 77 5.61 5.78 1.20
CA THR A 77 6.77 6.52 1.74
C THR A 77 6.37 7.83 2.41
N LEU A 78 7.31 8.45 3.13
CA LEU A 78 7.13 9.78 3.71
C LEU A 78 6.82 10.86 2.66
N TYR A 79 7.20 10.64 1.40
CA TYR A 79 6.87 11.57 0.32
C TYR A 79 5.35 11.72 0.16
N PHE A 80 4.60 10.60 0.14
CA PHE A 80 3.15 10.70 0.06
C PHE A 80 2.58 11.34 1.33
N SER A 81 3.00 10.85 2.51
CA SER A 81 2.51 11.34 3.80
C SER A 81 2.69 12.85 3.97
N HIS A 82 3.78 13.41 3.43
CA HIS A 82 4.07 14.83 3.53
C HIS A 82 3.49 15.67 2.39
N PHE A 83 3.72 15.26 1.14
CA PHE A 83 3.37 16.07 -0.03
C PHE A 83 1.98 15.79 -0.58
N LYS A 84 1.31 14.75 -0.08
CA LYS A 84 -0.11 14.45 -0.36
C LYS A 84 -0.42 14.44 -1.85
N GLY A 85 0.36 13.65 -2.62
CA GLY A 85 0.19 13.49 -4.07
C GLY A 85 0.81 14.60 -4.93
N LYS A 86 1.25 15.74 -4.38
CA LYS A 86 1.90 16.81 -5.18
C LYS A 86 3.23 16.37 -5.78
N ALA A 87 4.05 15.68 -4.99
CA ALA A 87 5.31 15.11 -5.48
C ALA A 87 5.07 14.04 -6.54
N ASN A 88 4.04 13.19 -6.34
CA ASN A 88 3.62 12.20 -7.35
C ASN A 88 3.25 12.87 -8.67
N ALA A 89 2.40 13.91 -8.65
CA ALA A 89 1.97 14.59 -9.86
C ALA A 89 3.15 15.19 -10.63
N HIS A 90 4.01 15.94 -9.93
CA HIS A 90 5.16 16.58 -10.55
C HIS A 90 6.13 15.56 -11.17
N LEU A 91 6.51 14.53 -10.41
CA LEU A 91 7.47 13.54 -10.89
C LEU A 91 6.90 12.62 -11.98
N LEU A 92 5.60 12.29 -11.94
CA LEU A 92 4.95 11.55 -13.03
C LEU A 92 4.82 12.39 -14.30
N ASN A 93 4.57 13.70 -14.21
CA ASN A 93 4.59 14.58 -15.39
C ASN A 93 5.96 14.59 -16.07
N LEU A 94 7.05 14.55 -15.29
CA LEU A 94 8.41 14.45 -15.85
C LEU A 94 8.65 13.10 -16.54
N LEU A 95 8.09 12.00 -16.02
CA LEU A 95 8.15 10.69 -16.71
C LEU A 95 7.24 10.61 -17.95
N ALA A 96 6.20 11.45 -18.01
CA ALA A 96 5.26 11.59 -19.12
C ALA A 96 4.61 10.26 -19.57
N PRO A 97 3.86 9.54 -18.70
CA PRO A 97 3.05 8.41 -19.11
C PRO A 97 1.93 8.84 -20.05
N ASP A 98 1.56 7.97 -20.98
CA ASP A 98 0.42 8.16 -21.87
C ASP A 98 -0.91 8.00 -21.13
N ALA A 99 -0.93 7.20 -20.06
CA ALA A 99 -2.09 6.93 -19.22
C ALA A 99 -1.67 6.28 -17.90
N MET A 100 -2.48 6.50 -16.86
CA MET A 100 -2.41 5.78 -15.59
C MET A 100 -3.80 5.27 -15.21
N VAL A 101 -3.92 4.02 -14.78
CA VAL A 101 -5.17 3.51 -14.18
C VAL A 101 -5.20 3.85 -12.69
N ILE A 102 -6.38 4.14 -12.14
CA ILE A 102 -6.54 4.38 -10.69
C ILE A 102 -6.44 3.06 -9.93
N GLY A 103 -5.49 2.98 -8.99
CA GLY A 103 -5.38 1.89 -8.05
C GLY A 103 -6.11 2.12 -6.72
N ASN A 104 -6.08 1.13 -5.83
CA ASN A 104 -6.81 1.23 -4.56
C ASN A 104 -6.16 2.24 -3.60
N HIS A 105 -4.84 2.33 -3.59
CA HIS A 105 -4.13 3.28 -2.73
C HIS A 105 -4.23 4.72 -3.26
N ASP A 106 -4.53 4.91 -4.55
CA ASP A 106 -4.75 6.24 -5.13
C ASP A 106 -6.02 6.94 -4.60
N ILE A 107 -6.97 6.20 -4.00
CA ILE A 107 -8.23 6.74 -3.44
C ILE A 107 -8.36 6.55 -1.91
N ASP A 108 -7.28 6.20 -1.21
CA ASP A 108 -7.29 6.00 0.25
C ASP A 108 -7.64 7.25 1.07
N GLU A 109 -7.35 8.44 0.53
CA GLU A 109 -7.71 9.73 1.13
C GLU A 109 -9.04 10.30 0.57
N GLY A 110 -9.83 9.47 -0.13
CA GLY A 110 -11.10 9.86 -0.73
C GLY A 110 -10.97 10.63 -2.05
N ASN A 111 -12.11 10.98 -2.62
CA ASN A 111 -12.18 11.55 -3.98
C ASN A 111 -11.46 12.90 -4.07
N ALA A 112 -11.52 13.71 -3.01
CA ALA A 112 -10.98 15.05 -3.03
C ALA A 112 -9.47 15.08 -3.30
N ARG A 113 -8.71 14.15 -2.70
CA ARG A 113 -7.27 14.03 -2.94
C ARG A 113 -6.98 13.62 -4.37
N LEU A 114 -7.70 12.63 -4.87
CA LEU A 114 -7.55 12.15 -6.24
C LEU A 114 -7.89 13.24 -7.26
N ALA A 115 -8.93 14.05 -7.00
CA ALA A 115 -9.30 15.18 -7.84
C ALA A 115 -8.24 16.28 -7.88
N GLU A 116 -7.56 16.56 -6.76
CA GLU A 116 -6.44 17.50 -6.73
C GLU A 116 -5.24 17.01 -7.53
N PHE A 117 -4.94 15.72 -7.47
CA PHE A 117 -3.89 15.09 -8.25
C PHE A 117 -4.22 15.09 -9.74
N ALA A 118 -5.44 14.68 -10.11
CA ALA A 118 -5.91 14.66 -11.49
C ALA A 118 -5.89 16.04 -12.19
N LYS A 119 -5.98 17.13 -11.41
CA LYS A 119 -5.85 18.52 -11.90
C LYS A 119 -4.39 18.97 -12.09
N GLN A 120 -3.42 18.28 -11.50
CA GLN A 120 -2.00 18.64 -11.55
C GLN A 120 -1.20 17.82 -12.56
N ILE A 121 -1.74 16.68 -13.01
CA ILE A 121 -1.08 15.81 -13.98
C ILE A 121 -1.40 16.19 -15.43
N ASP A 122 -0.48 15.88 -16.34
CA ASP A 122 -0.57 16.20 -17.77
C ASP A 122 -1.03 15.02 -18.65
N PHE A 123 -1.44 13.92 -18.02
CA PHE A 123 -1.88 12.67 -18.66
C PHE A 123 -3.20 12.19 -18.06
N PRO A 124 -4.01 11.42 -18.81
CA PRO A 124 -5.31 10.96 -18.33
C PRO A 124 -5.21 9.89 -17.24
N LEU A 125 -6.13 9.97 -16.27
CA LEU A 125 -6.44 8.87 -15.35
C LEU A 125 -7.60 8.06 -15.88
N LEU A 126 -7.46 6.74 -15.86
CA LEU A 126 -8.46 5.83 -16.38
C LEU A 126 -9.05 5.01 -15.23
N ALA A 127 -10.37 4.94 -15.16
CA ALA A 127 -11.12 4.06 -14.26
C ALA A 127 -12.47 3.75 -14.91
N GLY A 128 -12.43 2.95 -15.95
CA GLY A 128 -13.55 2.67 -16.85
C GLY A 128 -14.74 1.96 -16.20
N ASN A 129 -14.57 1.42 -15.00
CA ASN A 129 -15.64 0.84 -14.18
C ASN A 129 -15.97 1.68 -12.92
N MET A 130 -15.41 2.89 -12.78
CA MET A 130 -15.79 3.82 -11.72
C MET A 130 -17.00 4.65 -12.16
N ASP A 131 -18.15 4.40 -11.54
CA ASP A 131 -19.41 5.10 -11.79
C ASP A 131 -19.53 6.33 -10.89
N LEU A 132 -19.49 7.49 -11.55
CA LEU A 132 -19.62 8.82 -10.95
C LEU A 132 -21.01 9.45 -11.18
N SER A 133 -21.97 8.71 -11.74
CA SER A 133 -23.31 9.23 -12.06
C SER A 133 -24.05 9.77 -10.83
N GLN A 134 -23.78 9.17 -9.66
CA GLN A 134 -24.37 9.53 -8.36
C GLN A 134 -23.51 10.51 -7.54
N GLU A 135 -22.32 10.89 -8.01
CA GLU A 135 -21.43 11.76 -7.26
C GLU A 135 -22.03 13.18 -7.12
N ASP A 136 -22.07 13.74 -5.90
CA ASP A 136 -22.55 15.11 -5.69
C ASP A 136 -21.55 16.12 -6.28
N ILE A 137 -21.90 16.69 -7.43
CA ILE A 137 -21.08 17.69 -8.12
C ILE A 137 -20.78 18.95 -7.29
N ARG A 138 -21.52 19.20 -6.21
CA ARG A 138 -21.31 20.35 -5.32
C ARG A 138 -20.28 20.06 -4.24
N LYS A 139 -19.91 18.79 -4.01
CA LYS A 139 -18.92 18.45 -2.99
C LYS A 139 -17.51 18.93 -3.42
N PRO A 140 -16.69 19.42 -2.48
CA PRO A 140 -15.30 19.73 -2.77
C PRO A 140 -14.59 18.51 -3.33
N GLY A 141 -13.89 18.69 -4.45
CA GLY A 141 -13.09 17.61 -5.04
C GLY A 141 -13.90 16.46 -5.66
N ASN A 142 -15.10 16.75 -6.19
CA ASN A 142 -15.78 15.79 -7.07
C ASN A 142 -14.91 15.42 -8.26
N LEU A 143 -14.96 14.15 -8.66
CA LEU A 143 -14.23 13.59 -9.81
C LEU A 143 -14.99 13.79 -11.12
N ARG A 144 -16.33 13.84 -11.08
CA ARG A 144 -17.21 13.90 -12.26
C ARG A 144 -16.94 15.11 -13.16
N THR A 145 -16.50 16.24 -12.60
CA THR A 145 -16.21 17.45 -13.37
C THR A 145 -14.74 17.58 -13.78
N VAL A 146 -13.87 16.63 -13.36
CA VAL A 146 -12.45 16.64 -13.71
C VAL A 146 -12.26 16.05 -15.10
N ALA A 147 -11.98 16.92 -16.07
CA ALA A 147 -11.87 16.55 -17.49
C ALA A 147 -10.82 15.47 -17.80
N ASN A 148 -9.80 15.35 -16.94
CA ASN A 148 -8.68 14.44 -17.14
C ASN A 148 -8.91 13.02 -16.58
N ILE A 149 -10.15 12.69 -16.20
CA ILE A 149 -10.54 11.37 -15.71
C ILE A 149 -11.47 10.71 -16.74
N LEU A 150 -11.04 9.56 -17.26
CA LEU A 150 -11.82 8.70 -18.15
C LEU A 150 -12.51 7.62 -17.31
N ALA A 151 -13.73 7.93 -16.89
CA ALA A 151 -14.56 7.08 -16.01
C ALA A 151 -15.60 6.25 -16.80
N TYR A 152 -16.41 5.48 -16.07
CA TYR A 152 -17.58 4.79 -16.62
C TYR A 152 -18.65 5.77 -17.09
N ASP A 153 -19.24 5.50 -18.25
CA ASP A 153 -20.43 6.20 -18.75
C ASP A 153 -21.67 5.33 -18.47
N GLU A 154 -22.50 5.77 -17.53
CA GLU A 154 -23.73 5.08 -17.12
C GLU A 154 -24.75 4.91 -18.26
N THR A 155 -24.82 5.88 -19.18
CA THR A 155 -25.83 5.88 -20.24
C THR A 155 -25.47 4.88 -21.33
N THR A 156 -24.19 4.79 -21.70
CA THR A 156 -23.72 3.81 -22.70
C THR A 156 -23.33 2.47 -22.07
N GLN A 157 -23.12 2.45 -20.75
CA GLN A 157 -22.59 1.34 -19.97
C GLN A 157 -21.18 0.90 -20.39
N LEU A 158 -20.39 1.84 -20.91
CA LEU A 158 -19.05 1.62 -21.43
C LEU A 158 -18.00 2.33 -20.56
N ALA A 159 -16.80 1.79 -20.57
CA ALA A 159 -15.64 2.54 -20.11
C ALA A 159 -15.32 3.67 -21.10
N SER A 160 -15.04 4.86 -20.59
CA SER A 160 -14.31 5.86 -21.38
C SER A 160 -12.89 5.36 -21.64
N TYR A 161 -12.34 5.66 -22.82
CA TYR A 161 -11.08 5.09 -23.27
C TYR A 161 -10.24 6.13 -24.02
N LEU A 162 -8.92 5.91 -24.05
CA LEU A 162 -7.97 6.74 -24.78
C LEU A 162 -7.74 6.15 -26.17
N GLU A 163 -7.87 6.93 -27.23
CA GLU A 163 -7.48 6.53 -28.60
C GLU A 163 -6.10 7.11 -28.95
N LYS A 164 -5.23 6.29 -29.54
CA LYS A 164 -3.91 6.68 -30.05
C LYS A 164 -3.76 6.23 -31.52
N PRO A 165 -3.08 7.03 -32.37
CA PRO A 165 -2.68 6.57 -33.69
C PRO A 165 -1.76 5.35 -33.60
N PHE A 166 -1.97 4.35 -34.45
CA PHE A 166 -1.16 3.14 -34.48
C PHE A 166 -0.94 2.69 -35.93
N TYR A 167 0.06 3.27 -36.59
CA TYR A 167 0.27 3.15 -38.04
C TYR A 167 -0.97 3.56 -38.85
N ASP A 168 -1.47 2.69 -39.74
CA ASP A 168 -2.73 2.88 -40.48
C ASP A 168 -3.97 2.45 -39.67
N LYS A 169 -3.80 2.13 -38.38
CA LYS A 169 -4.85 1.70 -37.45
C LYS A 169 -4.99 2.70 -36.30
N LYS A 170 -5.97 2.41 -35.44
CA LYS A 170 -6.13 3.04 -34.12
C LYS A 170 -5.89 1.98 -33.05
N LEU A 171 -5.33 2.44 -31.93
CA LEU A 171 -5.20 1.68 -30.69
C LEU A 171 -6.03 2.36 -29.60
N ALA A 172 -6.76 1.56 -28.82
CA ALA A 172 -7.51 2.03 -27.66
C ALA A 172 -6.88 1.53 -26.36
N VAL A 173 -6.88 2.37 -25.33
CA VAL A 173 -6.50 2.00 -23.96
C VAL A 173 -7.71 2.18 -23.05
N ILE A 174 -8.13 1.10 -22.40
CA ILE A 174 -9.23 1.05 -21.44
C ILE A 174 -8.62 0.90 -20.05
N GLY A 175 -8.98 1.73 -19.08
CA GLY A 175 -8.57 1.53 -17.69
C GLY A 175 -9.60 0.74 -16.90
N ILE A 176 -9.19 -0.25 -16.11
CA ILE A 176 -10.09 -1.05 -15.29
C ILE A 176 -9.48 -1.23 -13.90
N THR A 177 -10.27 -0.96 -12.85
CA THR A 177 -9.84 -1.09 -11.46
C THR A 177 -10.72 -2.08 -10.71
N LEU A 178 -10.36 -2.40 -9.47
CA LEU A 178 -11.10 -3.33 -8.62
C LEU A 178 -12.55 -2.87 -8.44
N ASP A 179 -13.50 -3.81 -8.51
CA ASP A 179 -14.92 -3.52 -8.30
C ASP A 179 -15.29 -3.54 -6.80
N GLN A 180 -14.50 -4.20 -5.95
CA GLN A 180 -14.65 -4.15 -4.48
C GLN A 180 -13.86 -3.03 -3.79
N MET A 181 -13.65 -1.89 -4.44
CA MET A 181 -12.87 -0.76 -3.90
C MET A 181 -13.30 -0.31 -2.50
N LYS A 182 -14.60 -0.28 -2.21
CA LYS A 182 -15.13 0.13 -0.89
C LYS A 182 -14.67 -0.75 0.27
N ASP A 183 -14.24 -1.98 -0.02
CA ASP A 183 -13.84 -2.96 1.00
C ASP A 183 -12.34 -2.86 1.31
N ILE A 184 -11.55 -2.33 0.38
CA ILE A 184 -10.07 -2.29 0.44
C ILE A 184 -9.47 -0.88 0.47
N ALA A 185 -10.23 0.13 0.05
CA ALA A 185 -9.86 1.54 -0.01
C ALA A 185 -10.96 2.42 0.61
N ARG A 186 -10.89 3.75 0.39
CA ARG A 186 -11.86 4.72 0.93
C ARG A 186 -12.45 5.66 -0.13
N PRO A 187 -13.06 5.13 -1.21
CA PRO A 187 -13.85 5.98 -2.10
C PRO A 187 -14.97 6.68 -1.30
N ASP A 188 -15.38 7.87 -1.78
CA ASP A 188 -16.50 8.56 -1.17
C ASP A 188 -17.80 7.72 -1.30
N PRO A 189 -18.77 7.81 -0.37
CA PRO A 189 -19.96 6.96 -0.36
C PRO A 189 -20.85 7.03 -1.62
N ASP A 190 -20.73 8.09 -2.40
CA ASP A 190 -21.45 8.33 -3.65
C ASP A 190 -20.69 7.84 -4.89
N THR A 191 -19.51 7.22 -4.71
CA THR A 191 -18.65 6.69 -5.77
C THR A 191 -18.72 5.17 -5.80
N HIS A 192 -19.16 4.64 -6.93
CA HIS A 192 -19.43 3.22 -7.08
C HIS A 192 -18.49 2.61 -8.12
N PHE A 193 -18.28 1.30 -8.01
CA PHE A 193 -17.51 0.55 -8.98
C PHE A 193 -18.39 -0.57 -9.53
N VAL A 194 -18.59 -0.55 -10.83
CA VAL A 194 -19.39 -1.56 -11.54
C VAL A 194 -18.52 -2.75 -11.93
N ASP A 195 -19.16 -3.84 -12.35
CA ASP A 195 -18.48 -5.08 -12.74
C ASP A 195 -17.41 -4.82 -13.83
N ALA A 196 -16.16 -5.13 -13.48
CA ALA A 196 -14.99 -4.88 -14.33
C ALA A 196 -15.03 -5.69 -15.63
N ILE A 197 -15.42 -6.96 -15.56
CA ILE A 197 -15.39 -7.89 -16.69
C ILE A 197 -16.49 -7.53 -17.70
N ALA A 198 -17.73 -7.36 -17.22
CA ALA A 198 -18.87 -7.01 -18.05
C ALA A 198 -18.69 -5.64 -18.72
N THR A 199 -18.11 -4.68 -18.01
CA THR A 199 -17.80 -3.35 -18.57
C THR A 199 -16.73 -3.45 -19.66
N THR A 200 -15.67 -4.22 -19.42
CA THR A 200 -14.62 -4.46 -20.42
C THR A 200 -15.19 -5.16 -21.65
N ALA A 201 -15.99 -6.21 -21.47
CA ALA A 201 -16.61 -6.95 -22.58
C ALA A 201 -17.45 -6.05 -23.49
N ARG A 202 -18.36 -5.26 -22.92
CA ARG A 202 -19.18 -4.29 -23.69
C ARG A 202 -18.32 -3.27 -24.41
N THR A 203 -17.27 -2.77 -23.76
CA THR A 203 -16.37 -1.76 -24.34
C THR A 203 -15.55 -2.34 -25.51
N VAL A 204 -15.03 -3.55 -25.37
CA VAL A 204 -14.31 -4.25 -26.45
C VAL A 204 -15.22 -4.52 -27.65
N GLU A 205 -16.45 -5.00 -27.41
CA GLU A 205 -17.44 -5.20 -28.47
C GLU A 205 -17.75 -3.90 -29.24
N HIS A 206 -17.95 -2.80 -28.50
CA HIS A 206 -18.18 -1.47 -29.08
C HIS A 206 -16.99 -0.97 -29.92
N LEU A 207 -15.76 -1.14 -29.42
CA LEU A 207 -14.54 -0.75 -30.14
C LEU A 207 -14.36 -1.56 -31.42
N HIS A 208 -14.63 -2.87 -31.37
CA HIS A 208 -14.63 -3.73 -32.54
C HIS A 208 -15.68 -3.32 -33.58
N ALA A 209 -16.89 -2.98 -33.14
CA ALA A 209 -17.94 -2.46 -34.03
C ALA A 209 -17.53 -1.15 -34.73
N LYS A 210 -16.68 -0.34 -34.09
CA LYS A 210 -16.03 0.85 -34.68
C LYS A 210 -14.80 0.56 -35.55
N GLY A 211 -14.38 -0.70 -35.66
CA GLY A 211 -13.19 -1.12 -36.41
C GLY A 211 -11.86 -0.95 -35.66
N ILE A 212 -11.87 -0.61 -34.37
CA ILE A 212 -10.68 -0.53 -33.52
C ILE A 212 -10.43 -1.91 -32.93
N LYS A 213 -9.37 -2.59 -33.39
CA LYS A 213 -9.03 -3.97 -32.98
C LYS A 213 -7.83 -4.10 -32.06
N HIS A 214 -7.02 -3.05 -31.95
CA HIS A 214 -5.86 -3.02 -31.07
C HIS A 214 -6.31 -2.39 -29.75
N ILE A 215 -6.54 -3.22 -28.74
CA ILE A 215 -7.16 -2.80 -27.47
C ILE A 215 -6.26 -3.24 -26.32
N ILE A 216 -5.70 -2.27 -25.61
CA ILE A 216 -4.96 -2.49 -24.38
C ILE A 216 -5.90 -2.26 -23.20
N VAL A 217 -5.93 -3.20 -22.26
CA VAL A 217 -6.52 -2.98 -20.94
C VAL A 217 -5.40 -2.62 -19.97
N LEU A 218 -5.45 -1.40 -19.44
CA LEU A 218 -4.61 -0.94 -18.35
C LEU A 218 -5.36 -1.24 -17.03
N SER A 219 -4.89 -2.26 -16.32
CA SER A 219 -5.61 -2.88 -15.21
C SER A 219 -4.95 -2.59 -13.87
N HIS A 220 -5.77 -2.49 -12.82
CA HIS A 220 -5.35 -2.57 -11.43
C HIS A 220 -6.08 -3.69 -10.67
N LEU A 221 -6.42 -4.78 -11.35
CA LEU A 221 -7.18 -5.89 -10.76
C LEU A 221 -6.32 -6.92 -10.00
N GLY A 222 -5.02 -6.97 -10.27
CA GLY A 222 -4.13 -8.03 -9.81
C GLY A 222 -4.04 -9.19 -10.81
N LEU A 223 -2.91 -9.91 -10.80
CA LEU A 223 -2.58 -10.91 -11.83
C LEU A 223 -3.68 -11.96 -12.03
N ASP A 224 -4.19 -12.56 -10.96
CA ASP A 224 -5.22 -13.62 -11.08
C ASP A 224 -6.53 -13.09 -11.66
N GLN A 225 -6.87 -11.84 -11.37
CA GLN A 225 -8.05 -11.20 -11.93
C GLN A 225 -7.85 -10.78 -13.38
N ASP A 226 -6.64 -10.33 -13.73
CA ASP A 226 -6.28 -10.08 -15.13
C ASP A 226 -6.38 -11.36 -15.97
N LYS A 227 -5.96 -12.51 -15.42
CA LYS A 227 -6.16 -13.81 -16.06
C LYS A 227 -7.64 -14.12 -16.25
N ARG A 228 -8.47 -13.95 -15.21
CA ARG A 228 -9.93 -14.15 -15.31
C ARG A 228 -10.60 -13.21 -16.31
N LEU A 229 -10.10 -11.99 -16.44
CA LEU A 229 -10.57 -11.03 -17.44
C LEU A 229 -10.23 -11.52 -18.87
N ALA A 230 -8.98 -11.91 -19.11
CA ALA A 230 -8.53 -12.44 -20.40
C ALA A 230 -9.25 -13.75 -20.80
N GLU A 231 -9.59 -14.60 -19.83
CA GLU A 231 -10.38 -15.82 -20.07
C GLU A 231 -11.83 -15.53 -20.51
N GLN A 232 -12.41 -14.42 -20.05
CA GLN A 232 -13.83 -14.12 -20.25
C GLN A 232 -14.11 -13.08 -21.33
N VAL A 233 -13.09 -12.30 -21.74
CA VAL A 233 -13.24 -11.23 -22.71
C VAL A 233 -12.31 -11.43 -23.89
N ASP A 234 -12.88 -11.94 -24.99
CA ASP A 234 -12.18 -12.03 -26.27
C ASP A 234 -11.93 -10.64 -26.86
N GLY A 235 -10.82 -10.48 -27.59
CA GLY A 235 -10.52 -9.24 -28.31
C GLY A 235 -9.58 -8.26 -27.61
N ILE A 236 -9.11 -8.60 -26.40
CA ILE A 236 -8.07 -7.83 -25.73
C ILE A 236 -6.71 -8.15 -26.35
N SER A 237 -6.01 -7.13 -26.84
CA SER A 237 -4.67 -7.28 -27.43
C SER A 237 -3.58 -7.49 -26.38
N LEU A 238 -3.69 -6.82 -25.24
CA LEU A 238 -2.71 -6.81 -24.17
C LEU A 238 -3.36 -6.36 -22.85
N ILE A 239 -2.97 -6.97 -21.74
CA ILE A 239 -3.25 -6.46 -20.40
C ILE A 239 -1.94 -5.98 -19.76
N VAL A 240 -1.92 -4.72 -19.33
CA VAL A 240 -0.85 -4.14 -18.50
C VAL A 240 -1.43 -3.93 -17.11
N GLY A 241 -0.95 -4.68 -16.12
CA GLY A 241 -1.58 -4.76 -14.79
C GLY A 241 -0.76 -4.20 -13.63
N GLY A 242 -1.33 -4.27 -12.43
CA GLY A 242 -0.74 -3.88 -11.15
C GLY A 242 -1.44 -4.56 -9.95
N HIS A 243 -1.39 -3.97 -8.76
CA HIS A 243 -2.04 -4.39 -7.49
C HIS A 243 -1.34 -5.53 -6.74
N THR A 244 -0.98 -6.63 -7.43
CA THR A 244 -0.42 -7.84 -6.79
C THR A 244 1.09 -7.80 -6.59
N HIS A 245 1.75 -6.69 -6.94
CA HIS A 245 3.20 -6.52 -6.88
C HIS A 245 3.98 -7.61 -7.63
N THR A 246 3.38 -8.15 -8.68
CA THR A 246 3.90 -9.34 -9.37
C THR A 246 5.14 -8.97 -10.16
N LEU A 247 6.31 -9.45 -9.71
CA LEU A 247 7.53 -9.43 -10.50
C LEU A 247 7.50 -10.59 -11.51
N GLN A 248 7.35 -10.28 -12.79
CA GLN A 248 7.47 -11.24 -13.88
C GLN A 248 8.87 -11.18 -14.53
N GLY A 249 9.35 -12.31 -15.02
CA GLY A 249 10.70 -12.54 -15.54
C GLY A 249 11.38 -13.72 -14.84
N ASP A 250 12.36 -14.32 -15.51
CA ASP A 250 13.22 -15.33 -14.89
C ASP A 250 14.36 -14.64 -14.15
N PHE A 251 14.20 -14.50 -12.83
CA PHE A 251 15.21 -14.03 -11.89
C PHE A 251 15.59 -15.12 -10.89
N SER A 252 15.33 -16.39 -11.23
CA SER A 252 15.61 -17.53 -10.35
C SER A 252 17.11 -17.62 -10.02
N ALA A 253 17.96 -17.27 -10.98
CA ALA A 253 19.41 -17.18 -10.80
C ALA A 253 19.84 -16.13 -9.76
N LEU A 254 18.97 -15.15 -9.45
CA LEU A 254 19.18 -14.10 -8.44
C LEU A 254 18.38 -14.37 -7.15
N GLY A 255 17.77 -15.55 -7.02
CA GLY A 255 16.97 -15.93 -5.85
C GLY A 255 15.58 -15.28 -5.80
N LEU A 256 15.09 -14.76 -6.93
CA LEU A 256 13.80 -14.06 -7.03
C LEU A 256 12.81 -14.82 -7.92
N SER A 257 11.74 -14.13 -8.34
CA SER A 257 10.62 -14.66 -9.13
C SER A 257 11.07 -15.40 -10.40
N ASN A 258 10.25 -16.36 -10.82
CA ASN A 258 10.34 -17.04 -12.11
C ASN A 258 8.96 -17.12 -12.79
N ILE A 259 8.11 -16.11 -12.57
CA ILE A 259 6.82 -16.01 -13.24
C ILE A 259 7.06 -15.51 -14.66
N PRO A 260 6.59 -16.18 -15.73
CA PRO A 260 6.83 -15.74 -17.09
C PRO A 260 6.39 -14.30 -17.35
N TYR A 261 7.20 -13.53 -18.07
CA TYR A 261 6.83 -12.20 -18.53
C TYR A 261 5.94 -12.29 -19.78
N GLY A 262 4.78 -11.64 -19.75
CA GLY A 262 3.81 -11.71 -20.84
C GLY A 262 3.10 -13.05 -20.95
N GLU A 263 2.74 -13.67 -19.81
CA GLU A 263 1.98 -14.92 -19.79
C GLU A 263 0.72 -14.81 -20.66
N MET A 264 0.56 -15.75 -21.60
CA MET A 264 -0.54 -15.75 -22.55
C MET A 264 -1.76 -16.47 -21.99
N VAL A 265 -2.87 -15.75 -21.86
CA VAL A 265 -4.17 -16.30 -21.45
C VAL A 265 -5.17 -16.02 -22.56
N ASN A 266 -5.76 -17.07 -23.12
CA ASN A 266 -6.69 -16.97 -24.26
C ASN A 266 -6.16 -16.12 -25.44
N GLY A 267 -4.84 -16.15 -25.68
CA GLY A 267 -4.19 -15.36 -26.74
C GLY A 267 -3.89 -13.89 -26.38
N THR A 268 -4.18 -13.47 -25.14
CA THR A 268 -3.87 -12.15 -24.61
C THR A 268 -2.67 -12.25 -23.65
N PRO A 269 -1.55 -11.55 -23.92
CA PRO A 269 -0.43 -11.45 -22.99
C PRO A 269 -0.78 -10.53 -21.81
N ILE A 270 -0.30 -10.90 -20.62
CA ILE A 270 -0.47 -10.12 -19.38
C ILE A 270 0.90 -9.75 -18.82
N VAL A 271 1.15 -8.44 -18.65
CA VAL A 271 2.41 -7.91 -18.13
C VAL A 271 2.23 -7.10 -16.84
N HIS A 272 3.08 -7.37 -15.85
CA HIS A 272 3.22 -6.66 -14.57
C HIS A 272 4.71 -6.37 -14.32
N ALA A 273 5.04 -5.30 -13.61
CA ALA A 273 6.40 -4.80 -13.38
C ALA A 273 6.78 -4.68 -11.90
N GLY A 274 6.37 -5.63 -11.07
CA GLY A 274 6.79 -5.67 -9.67
C GLY A 274 6.15 -4.55 -8.84
N LYS A 275 6.97 -3.77 -8.13
CA LYS A 275 6.52 -2.71 -7.21
C LYS A 275 7.62 -1.68 -6.93
N TYR A 276 7.27 -0.64 -6.19
CA TYR A 276 8.18 0.32 -5.54
C TYR A 276 9.16 1.00 -6.49
N ALA A 277 8.79 1.09 -7.77
CA ALA A 277 9.66 1.59 -8.83
C ALA A 277 11.01 0.84 -8.90
N GLU A 278 11.12 -0.38 -8.37
CA GLU A 278 12.35 -1.19 -8.37
C GLU A 278 12.70 -1.68 -9.78
N THR A 279 11.67 -1.93 -10.59
CA THR A 279 11.81 -2.41 -11.97
C THR A 279 11.02 -1.59 -12.97
N LEU A 280 11.47 -1.63 -14.23
CA LEU A 280 10.77 -1.08 -15.38
C LEU A 280 10.45 -2.21 -16.37
N GLY A 281 9.20 -2.37 -16.76
CA GLY A 281 8.83 -3.23 -17.86
C GLY A 281 9.15 -2.57 -19.20
N LEU A 282 9.97 -3.22 -20.04
CA LEU A 282 10.22 -2.79 -21.42
C LEU A 282 9.96 -3.96 -22.35
N ALA A 283 9.14 -3.75 -23.38
CA ALA A 283 8.82 -4.77 -24.36
C ALA A 283 8.54 -4.22 -25.75
N GLU A 284 8.83 -5.04 -26.77
CA GLU A 284 8.31 -4.89 -28.12
C GLU A 284 7.27 -5.98 -28.35
N ILE A 285 6.06 -5.57 -28.71
CA ILE A 285 4.92 -6.48 -28.90
C ILE A 285 4.45 -6.33 -30.34
N GLU A 286 4.43 -7.44 -31.06
CA GLU A 286 3.94 -7.49 -32.44
C GLU A 286 2.50 -8.03 -32.43
N PHE A 287 1.61 -7.31 -33.11
CA PHE A 287 0.21 -7.67 -33.30
C PHE A 287 -0.07 -7.99 -34.78
N ASP A 288 -1.01 -8.89 -35.01
CA ASP A 288 -1.61 -9.05 -36.35
C ASP A 288 -2.66 -7.97 -36.64
N ALA A 289 -3.16 -7.92 -37.88
CA ALA A 289 -4.19 -6.94 -38.28
C ALA A 289 -5.54 -7.10 -37.54
N ALA A 290 -5.74 -8.21 -36.82
CA ALA A 290 -6.90 -8.44 -35.96
C ALA A 290 -6.64 -8.04 -34.50
N GLY A 291 -5.46 -7.47 -34.19
CA GLY A 291 -5.07 -7.03 -32.86
C GLY A 291 -4.61 -8.14 -31.93
N ARG A 292 -4.37 -9.36 -32.42
CA ARG A 292 -3.86 -10.46 -31.58
C ARG A 292 -2.35 -10.36 -31.46
N ALA A 293 -1.83 -10.51 -30.25
CA ALA A 293 -0.39 -10.56 -30.03
C ALA A 293 0.20 -11.83 -30.65
N ILE A 294 1.19 -11.67 -31.52
CA ILE A 294 1.87 -12.77 -32.21
C ILE A 294 3.30 -12.99 -31.70
N ASN A 295 3.92 -11.95 -31.16
CA ASN A 295 5.24 -12.03 -30.56
C ASN A 295 5.40 -10.96 -29.49
N LEU A 296 6.12 -11.31 -28.41
CA LEU A 296 6.45 -10.40 -27.31
C LEU A 296 7.91 -10.64 -26.93
N LYS A 297 8.70 -9.58 -26.98
CA LYS A 297 10.13 -9.59 -26.59
C LYS A 297 10.39 -8.52 -25.56
N GLY A 298 11.07 -8.85 -24.49
CA GLY A 298 11.38 -7.92 -23.40
C GLY A 298 11.19 -8.57 -22.04
N GLY A 299 11.14 -7.73 -21.01
CA GLY A 299 11.04 -8.16 -19.63
C GLY A 299 10.95 -6.99 -18.66
N ASN A 300 11.02 -7.30 -17.37
CA ASN A 300 11.22 -6.30 -16.33
C ASN A 300 12.71 -6.13 -16.06
N TYR A 301 13.17 -4.91 -15.88
CA TYR A 301 14.59 -4.59 -15.71
C TYR A 301 14.83 -3.95 -14.35
N PHE A 302 15.74 -4.51 -13.56
CA PHE A 302 16.30 -3.82 -12.39
C PHE A 302 17.31 -2.76 -12.85
N MET A 303 17.36 -1.61 -12.18
CA MET A 303 18.34 -0.54 -12.44
C MET A 303 19.23 -0.35 -11.22
N LEU A 304 20.24 -1.20 -11.08
CA LEU A 304 21.04 -1.39 -9.87
C LEU A 304 22.14 -0.36 -9.69
N ASP A 305 22.53 -0.12 -8.44
CA ASP A 305 23.77 0.57 -8.10
C ASP A 305 24.97 -0.17 -8.71
N LYS A 306 25.97 0.57 -9.21
CA LYS A 306 27.25 -0.03 -9.63
C LYS A 306 28.01 -0.70 -8.48
N GLN A 307 27.72 -0.29 -7.24
CA GLN A 307 28.28 -0.86 -6.03
C GLN A 307 27.20 -1.55 -5.22
N PHE A 308 27.50 -2.74 -4.70
CA PHE A 308 26.58 -3.52 -3.89
C PHE A 308 27.29 -4.11 -2.67
N MET A 309 26.54 -4.52 -1.67
CA MET A 309 27.08 -5.18 -0.48
C MET A 309 26.90 -6.69 -0.60
N LEU A 310 27.92 -7.44 -0.21
CA LEU A 310 27.89 -8.88 -0.11
C LEU A 310 27.95 -9.31 1.35
N SER A 311 27.15 -10.31 1.70
CA SER A 311 27.18 -10.96 3.00
C SER A 311 27.02 -12.48 2.84
N SER A 312 27.67 -13.23 3.73
CA SER A 312 27.64 -14.69 3.75
C SER A 312 28.00 -15.19 5.15
N SER A 313 27.67 -16.45 5.45
CA SER A 313 28.19 -17.14 6.63
C SER A 313 29.70 -17.41 6.53
N GLU A 314 30.22 -17.46 5.31
CA GLU A 314 31.64 -17.63 5.02
C GLU A 314 32.30 -16.27 4.74
N GLN A 315 33.64 -16.19 4.84
CA GLN A 315 34.38 -14.98 4.53
C GLN A 315 34.17 -14.59 3.07
N VAL A 316 33.72 -13.37 2.80
CA VAL A 316 33.59 -12.80 1.46
C VAL A 316 34.88 -12.09 1.07
N ASP A 317 35.34 -12.28 -0.18
CA ASP A 317 36.52 -11.61 -0.74
C ASP A 317 36.23 -10.93 -2.09
N ASP A 318 37.26 -10.27 -2.65
CA ASP A 318 37.15 -9.54 -3.92
C ASP A 318 36.82 -10.45 -5.11
N THR A 319 37.19 -11.74 -5.06
CA THR A 319 36.88 -12.70 -6.12
C THR A 319 35.38 -12.99 -6.16
N ASP A 320 34.74 -13.12 -5.00
CA ASP A 320 33.27 -13.26 -4.91
C ASP A 320 32.58 -12.02 -5.49
N TYR A 321 33.09 -10.83 -5.16
CA TYR A 321 32.54 -9.57 -5.65
C TYR A 321 32.58 -9.49 -7.19
N GLN A 322 33.74 -9.80 -7.78
CA GLN A 322 33.90 -9.80 -9.23
C GLN A 322 33.02 -10.85 -9.91
N ALA A 323 32.86 -12.03 -9.29
CA ALA A 323 31.99 -13.07 -9.81
C ALA A 323 30.51 -12.66 -9.77
N VAL A 324 30.03 -12.04 -8.69
CA VAL A 324 28.66 -11.49 -8.63
C VAL A 324 28.47 -10.37 -9.63
N GLN A 325 29.45 -9.45 -9.75
CA GLN A 325 29.40 -8.37 -10.72
C GLN A 325 29.31 -8.91 -12.16
N GLN A 326 30.06 -9.96 -12.48
CA GLN A 326 29.96 -10.65 -13.76
C GLN A 326 28.57 -11.25 -13.97
N ARG A 327 27.98 -11.91 -12.97
CA ARG A 327 26.62 -12.45 -13.07
C ARG A 327 25.59 -11.37 -13.35
N PHE A 328 25.70 -10.20 -12.72
CA PHE A 328 24.82 -9.07 -13.01
C PHE A 328 25.04 -8.50 -14.40
N ASN A 329 26.29 -8.36 -14.86
CA ASN A 329 26.60 -7.92 -16.23
C ASN A 329 26.06 -8.86 -17.30
N GLU A 330 26.01 -10.16 -17.03
CA GLU A 330 25.50 -11.18 -17.95
C GLU A 330 23.98 -11.35 -17.90
N HIS A 331 23.32 -10.83 -16.84
CA HIS A 331 21.88 -10.99 -16.67
C HIS A 331 21.12 -10.05 -17.63
N PRO A 332 20.23 -10.57 -18.50
CA PRO A 332 19.59 -9.77 -19.55
C PRO A 332 18.65 -8.68 -19.01
N TYR A 333 18.25 -8.80 -17.75
CA TYR A 333 17.29 -7.93 -17.07
C TYR A 333 17.90 -7.06 -15.96
N VAL A 334 19.23 -6.90 -15.98
CA VAL A 334 19.93 -5.96 -15.09
C VAL A 334 20.50 -4.82 -15.92
N LEU A 335 20.10 -3.61 -15.53
CA LEU A 335 20.66 -2.34 -15.97
C LEU A 335 21.36 -1.69 -14.78
N TRP A 336 22.24 -0.73 -15.05
CA TRP A 336 22.98 0.00 -14.02
C TRP A 336 22.32 1.35 -13.69
N ASP A 337 22.98 2.13 -12.84
CA ASP A 337 22.50 3.34 -12.18
C ASP A 337 22.38 4.60 -13.05
N ALA A 338 22.35 4.49 -14.37
CA ALA A 338 22.14 5.63 -15.24
C ALA A 338 20.79 6.32 -14.92
N ALA A 339 20.82 7.63 -14.77
CA ALA A 339 19.71 8.42 -14.23
C ALA A 339 19.50 9.71 -15.03
N ASP A 340 18.27 10.19 -15.01
CA ASP A 340 17.87 11.48 -15.55
C ASP A 340 18.21 12.56 -14.51
N GLU A 341 19.13 13.47 -14.88
CA GLU A 341 19.67 14.49 -13.99
C GLU A 341 18.62 15.54 -13.59
N ASP A 342 17.65 15.84 -14.47
CA ASP A 342 16.60 16.81 -14.17
C ASP A 342 15.64 16.24 -13.12
N ILE A 343 15.21 14.98 -13.29
CA ILE A 343 14.38 14.29 -12.31
C ILE A 343 15.14 14.08 -11.01
N HIS A 344 16.43 13.72 -11.08
CA HIS A 344 17.28 13.59 -9.90
C HIS A 344 17.36 14.91 -9.12
N GLY A 345 17.60 16.03 -9.80
CA GLY A 345 17.63 17.37 -9.22
C GLY A 345 16.31 17.75 -8.57
N VAL A 346 15.17 17.48 -9.21
CA VAL A 346 13.84 17.73 -8.61
C VAL A 346 13.65 16.94 -7.31
N ILE A 347 14.02 15.66 -7.29
CA ILE A 347 13.90 14.84 -6.07
C ILE A 347 14.82 15.39 -4.98
N HIS A 348 16.09 15.62 -5.30
CA HIS A 348 17.12 16.00 -4.33
C HIS A 348 16.94 17.42 -3.79
N ASP A 349 16.60 18.38 -4.65
CA ASP A 349 16.61 19.80 -4.29
C ASP A 349 15.24 20.30 -3.80
N ILE A 350 14.14 19.70 -4.28
CA ILE A 350 12.78 20.17 -3.95
C ILE A 350 12.16 19.32 -2.86
N TYR A 351 12.21 17.99 -2.98
CA TYR A 351 11.41 17.11 -2.12
C TYR A 351 12.20 16.46 -0.99
N ARG A 352 13.42 16.00 -1.24
CA ARG A 352 14.27 15.32 -0.26
C ARG A 352 14.60 16.16 0.98
N PRO A 353 14.75 17.50 0.93
CA PRO A 353 15.08 18.29 2.12
C PRO A 353 14.01 18.18 3.22
N ALA A 354 12.73 18.15 2.86
CA ALA A 354 11.65 17.98 3.83
C ALA A 354 11.68 16.59 4.50
N ILE A 355 12.02 15.55 3.72
CA ILE A 355 12.19 14.19 4.26
C ILE A 355 13.39 14.14 5.22
N ALA A 356 14.51 14.78 4.83
CA ALA A 356 15.71 14.86 5.66
C ALA A 356 15.45 15.61 6.97
N GLU A 357 14.60 16.65 6.95
CA GLU A 357 14.19 17.33 8.18
C GLU A 357 13.47 16.37 9.14
N MET A 358 12.57 15.53 8.63
CA MET A 358 11.86 14.54 9.45
C MET A 358 12.78 13.44 10.01
N GLU A 359 13.73 12.97 9.22
CA GLU A 359 14.75 12.00 9.63
C GLU A 359 15.65 12.58 10.73
N ASN A 360 15.96 13.88 10.65
CA ASN A 360 16.81 14.53 11.64
C ASN A 360 16.06 14.97 12.91
N LYS A 361 14.74 15.18 12.82
CA LYS A 361 13.90 15.61 13.94
C LYS A 361 13.67 14.48 14.94
N VAL A 362 14.49 14.44 15.99
CA VAL A 362 14.33 13.50 17.11
C VAL A 362 13.12 13.88 17.95
N LEU A 363 12.19 12.95 18.12
CA LEU A 363 11.02 13.10 18.99
C LEU A 363 11.28 12.55 20.40
N ALA A 364 12.06 11.48 20.52
CA ALA A 364 12.35 10.86 21.81
C ALA A 364 13.63 10.02 21.79
N LEU A 365 14.14 9.71 22.98
CA LEU A 365 15.14 8.65 23.18
C LEU A 365 14.47 7.36 23.67
N VAL A 366 14.85 6.25 23.05
CA VAL A 366 14.34 4.92 23.33
C VAL A 366 15.42 4.15 24.08
N PRO A 367 15.22 3.83 25.38
CA PRO A 367 16.30 3.33 26.23
C PRO A 367 16.66 1.86 26.00
N LYS A 368 15.75 1.10 25.39
CA LYS A 368 15.93 -0.31 25.00
C LYS A 368 15.07 -0.61 23.77
N ASN A 369 15.37 -1.68 23.05
CA ASN A 369 14.46 -2.16 21.99
C ASN A 369 13.06 -2.38 22.58
N LEU A 370 12.04 -1.78 21.96
CA LEU A 370 10.63 -1.97 22.27
C LEU A 370 10.04 -2.87 21.20
N VAL A 371 9.91 -4.15 21.52
CA VAL A 371 9.49 -5.16 20.55
C VAL A 371 8.00 -5.04 20.28
N HIS A 372 7.61 -5.03 19.00
CA HIS A 372 6.23 -5.16 18.59
C HIS A 372 5.92 -6.60 18.19
N THR A 373 4.98 -7.21 18.91
CA THR A 373 4.34 -8.45 18.49
C THR A 373 2.84 -8.23 18.56
N ARG A 374 2.10 -8.73 17.56
CA ARG A 374 0.65 -8.55 17.54
C ARG A 374 -0.02 -9.32 18.68
N LEU A 375 0.40 -10.56 18.89
CA LEU A 375 -0.08 -11.44 19.96
C LEU A 375 0.97 -11.59 21.08
N PRO A 376 0.53 -11.76 22.33
CA PRO A 376 1.40 -12.23 23.41
C PRO A 376 2.03 -13.59 23.12
N SER A 377 3.27 -13.75 23.56
CA SER A 377 4.09 -14.96 23.37
C SER A 377 4.82 -15.35 24.64
N LYS A 378 5.58 -16.46 24.61
CA LYS A 378 6.42 -16.87 25.77
C LYS A 378 7.49 -15.84 26.10
N ALA A 379 8.11 -15.24 25.09
CA ALA A 379 9.13 -14.21 25.28
C ALA A 379 8.53 -12.87 25.71
N LEU A 380 7.32 -12.58 25.24
CA LEU A 380 6.58 -11.35 25.52
C LEU A 380 5.18 -11.70 26.04
N PRO A 381 5.03 -12.06 27.33
CA PRO A 381 3.77 -12.56 27.90
C PRO A 381 2.62 -11.54 27.89
N HIS A 382 2.94 -10.27 27.65
CA HIS A 382 1.98 -9.16 27.52
C HIS A 382 1.89 -8.62 26.09
N GLY A 383 2.58 -9.26 25.13
CA GLY A 383 2.61 -8.84 23.73
C GLY A 383 3.56 -7.67 23.47
N SER A 384 3.13 -6.74 22.62
CA SER A 384 3.90 -5.58 22.21
C SER A 384 4.30 -4.68 23.38
N GLU A 385 5.55 -4.25 23.39
CA GLU A 385 6.07 -3.25 24.32
C GLU A 385 5.79 -1.81 23.87
N ILE A 386 5.62 -1.58 22.56
CA ILE A 386 5.37 -0.24 21.98
C ILE A 386 3.87 0.10 21.81
N ALA A 387 3.01 -0.87 21.52
CA ALA A 387 1.57 -0.61 21.34
C ALA A 387 0.86 -0.03 22.58
N PRO A 388 1.24 -0.39 23.83
CA PRO A 388 0.74 0.29 25.02
C PRO A 388 1.12 1.78 25.10
N TRP A 389 2.30 2.18 24.59
CA TRP A 389 2.68 3.58 24.50
C TRP A 389 1.83 4.35 23.50
N VAL A 390 1.50 3.73 22.37
CA VAL A 390 0.57 4.29 21.39
C VAL A 390 -0.83 4.46 22.00
N SER A 391 -1.30 3.47 22.78
CA SER A 391 -2.56 3.60 23.51
C SER A 391 -2.50 4.69 24.57
N ARG A 392 -1.36 4.85 25.27
CA ARG A 392 -1.13 5.93 26.24
C ARG A 392 -1.18 7.30 25.58
N SER A 393 -0.57 7.48 24.42
CA SER A 393 -0.59 8.77 23.72
C SER A 393 -2.01 9.14 23.29
N MET A 394 -2.76 8.19 22.73
CA MET A 394 -4.18 8.38 22.40
C MET A 394 -4.97 8.83 23.63
N PHE A 395 -4.82 8.11 24.74
CA PHE A 395 -5.51 8.43 25.99
C PHE A 395 -5.17 9.84 26.49
N GLN A 396 -3.89 10.18 26.57
CA GLN A 396 -3.45 11.44 27.16
C GLN A 396 -3.79 12.65 26.30
N GLU A 397 -3.64 12.55 24.98
CA GLU A 397 -3.97 13.65 24.08
C GLU A 397 -5.49 13.83 23.95
N ALA A 398 -6.26 12.75 23.82
CA ALA A 398 -7.72 12.85 23.82
C ALA A 398 -8.27 13.41 25.14
N LYS A 399 -7.65 13.07 26.28
CA LYS A 399 -8.07 13.55 27.59
C LYS A 399 -7.79 15.04 27.81
N LEU A 400 -6.83 15.63 27.09
CA LEU A 400 -6.66 17.10 27.08
C LEU A 400 -7.85 17.81 26.46
N GLU A 401 -8.49 17.19 25.47
CA GLU A 401 -9.64 17.77 24.77
C GLU A 401 -10.98 17.40 25.43
N ASP A 402 -11.07 16.21 26.02
CA ASP A 402 -12.25 15.75 26.74
C ASP A 402 -11.87 15.06 28.06
N PRO A 403 -12.03 15.72 29.21
CA PRO A 403 -11.63 15.16 30.50
C PRO A 403 -12.45 13.92 30.92
N ARG A 404 -13.54 13.61 30.21
CA ARG A 404 -14.38 12.43 30.46
C ARG A 404 -13.76 11.14 29.93
N ILE A 405 -12.66 11.19 29.17
CA ILE A 405 -12.00 9.99 28.62
C ILE A 405 -11.49 9.09 29.75
N HIS A 406 -11.98 7.86 29.79
CA HIS A 406 -11.64 6.85 30.80
C HIS A 406 -10.55 5.89 30.32
N PHE A 407 -10.53 5.55 29.03
CA PHE A 407 -9.56 4.61 28.45
C PHE A 407 -9.28 4.90 26.98
N ALA A 408 -8.18 4.33 26.48
CA ALA A 408 -7.88 4.17 25.06
C ALA A 408 -7.79 2.70 24.69
N LEU A 409 -8.26 2.37 23.48
CA LEU A 409 -8.25 1.04 22.91
C LEU A 409 -7.78 1.10 21.46
N HIS A 410 -6.76 0.32 21.12
CA HIS A 410 -6.22 0.24 19.77
C HIS A 410 -5.84 -1.19 19.39
N ASN A 411 -6.10 -1.56 18.14
CA ASN A 411 -5.74 -2.87 17.59
C ASN A 411 -4.24 -2.94 17.27
N ALA A 412 -3.64 -4.11 17.46
CA ALA A 412 -2.23 -4.35 17.20
C ALA A 412 -1.79 -4.03 15.77
N GLY A 413 -2.68 -4.22 14.79
CA GLY A 413 -2.39 -4.02 13.38
C GLY A 413 -2.13 -2.57 12.97
N GLY A 414 -2.59 -1.60 13.78
CA GLY A 414 -2.32 -0.18 13.57
C GLY A 414 -0.90 0.25 13.98
N VAL A 415 -0.19 -0.60 14.73
CA VAL A 415 1.25 -0.45 15.03
C VAL A 415 2.02 -1.42 14.15
N ARG A 416 3.00 -0.91 13.38
CA ARG A 416 3.56 -1.69 12.26
C ARG A 416 4.87 -2.38 12.56
N GLN A 417 5.65 -1.89 13.52
CA GLN A 417 6.96 -2.46 13.80
C GLN A 417 7.46 -2.20 15.22
N SER A 418 8.53 -2.90 15.57
CA SER A 418 9.32 -2.65 16.77
C SER A 418 10.05 -1.31 16.65
N VAL A 419 10.41 -0.73 17.79
CA VAL A 419 11.25 0.47 17.85
C VAL A 419 12.60 0.10 18.44
N ALA A 420 13.67 0.39 17.72
CA ALA A 420 15.03 0.11 18.19
C ALA A 420 15.45 1.07 19.31
N GLN A 421 16.38 0.63 20.15
CA GLN A 421 17.07 1.49 21.09
C GLN A 421 17.78 2.64 20.36
N GLY A 422 17.71 3.85 20.90
CA GLY A 422 18.38 5.02 20.35
C GLY A 422 17.44 6.19 20.07
N ARG A 423 17.71 6.91 18.99
CA ARG A 423 16.91 8.08 18.58
C ARG A 423 15.64 7.58 17.88
N LEU A 424 14.48 8.05 18.35
CA LEU A 424 13.21 7.92 17.64
C LEU A 424 12.90 9.25 16.95
N THR A 425 12.86 9.23 15.63
CA THR A 425 12.70 10.42 14.79
C THR A 425 11.26 10.58 14.30
N LEU A 426 10.94 11.75 13.74
CA LEU A 426 9.63 11.98 13.12
C LEU A 426 9.42 11.04 11.92
N ALA A 427 10.48 10.78 11.13
CA ALA A 427 10.46 9.81 10.04
C ALA A 427 10.15 8.39 10.53
N ASP A 428 10.74 7.95 11.65
CA ASP A 428 10.46 6.62 12.22
C ASP A 428 9.00 6.48 12.63
N VAL A 429 8.38 7.54 13.16
CA VAL A 429 6.97 7.51 13.55
C VAL A 429 6.06 7.50 12.32
N LEU A 430 6.25 8.44 11.39
CA LEU A 430 5.34 8.65 10.26
C LEU A 430 5.56 7.68 9.09
N GLY A 431 6.77 7.16 8.89
CA GLY A 431 7.08 6.27 7.77
C GLY A 431 6.96 4.80 8.12
N GLN A 432 6.98 4.48 9.41
CA GLN A 432 7.46 3.19 9.86
C GLN A 432 6.61 2.64 11.02
N LEU A 433 6.48 3.35 12.13
CA LEU A 433 5.70 2.89 13.29
C LEU A 433 4.18 3.05 13.12
N LEU A 434 3.73 4.25 12.73
CA LEU A 434 2.32 4.67 12.61
C LEU A 434 2.07 5.34 11.24
N PRO A 435 2.22 4.61 10.12
CA PRO A 435 2.20 5.21 8.78
C PRO A 435 0.82 5.62 8.28
N PHE A 436 -0.26 5.19 8.94
CA PHE A 436 -1.61 5.52 8.55
C PHE A 436 -2.15 6.71 9.33
N GLU A 437 -2.63 7.74 8.62
CA GLU A 437 -3.36 8.85 9.22
C GLU A 437 -4.80 8.42 9.57
N LEU A 438 -4.93 7.66 10.66
CA LEU A 438 -6.22 7.26 11.20
C LEU A 438 -6.73 8.33 12.17
N PRO A 439 -7.87 9.01 11.88
CA PRO A 439 -8.50 9.90 12.85
C PRO A 439 -8.83 9.18 14.16
N LEU A 440 -8.76 9.90 15.28
CA LEU A 440 -9.24 9.40 16.56
C LEU A 440 -10.74 9.69 16.72
N VAL A 441 -11.46 8.74 17.32
CA VAL A 441 -12.89 8.81 17.61
C VAL A 441 -13.08 8.55 19.09
N LYS A 442 -13.80 9.45 19.76
CA LYS A 442 -14.28 9.24 21.13
C LYS A 442 -15.72 8.73 21.10
N TYR A 443 -16.08 7.90 22.08
CA TYR A 443 -17.39 7.28 22.15
C TYR A 443 -17.79 6.95 23.58
N GLU A 444 -19.08 6.94 23.85
CA GLU A 444 -19.65 6.47 25.13
C GLU A 444 -20.29 5.11 24.96
N ILE A 445 -19.91 4.15 25.79
CA ILE A 445 -20.31 2.75 25.66
C ILE A 445 -20.56 2.10 27.01
N GLN A 446 -21.49 1.15 27.06
CA GLN A 446 -21.74 0.35 28.27
C GLN A 446 -20.63 -0.70 28.48
N GLY A 447 -20.32 -0.99 29.75
CA GLY A 447 -19.31 -1.96 30.12
C GLY A 447 -19.49 -3.34 29.47
N GLN A 448 -20.73 -3.83 29.32
CA GLN A 448 -21.02 -5.12 28.68
C GLN A 448 -20.48 -5.21 27.25
N TYR A 449 -20.56 -4.13 26.48
CA TYR A 449 -20.06 -4.09 25.10
C TYR A 449 -18.53 -3.96 25.05
N LEU A 450 -17.90 -3.43 26.10
CA LEU A 450 -16.42 -3.48 26.24
C LEU A 450 -15.93 -4.91 26.46
N TYR A 451 -16.61 -5.71 27.29
CA TYR A 451 -16.30 -7.13 27.44
C TYR A 451 -16.41 -7.86 26.10
N GLN A 452 -17.54 -7.66 25.40
CA GLN A 452 -17.79 -8.28 24.10
C GLN A 452 -16.78 -7.85 23.03
N ALA A 453 -16.44 -6.56 22.95
CA ALA A 453 -15.48 -6.03 21.98
C ALA A 453 -14.09 -6.65 22.16
N LEU A 454 -13.57 -6.67 23.39
CA LEU A 454 -12.25 -7.25 23.68
C LEU A 454 -12.23 -8.76 23.40
N GLU A 455 -13.25 -9.50 23.84
CA GLU A 455 -13.31 -10.94 23.58
C GLU A 455 -13.42 -11.25 22.07
N SER A 456 -14.31 -10.54 21.36
CA SER A 456 -14.49 -10.70 19.92
C SER A 456 -13.20 -10.40 19.14
N ALA A 457 -12.53 -9.30 19.46
CA ALA A 457 -11.26 -8.92 18.84
C ALA A 457 -10.15 -9.96 19.09
N ILE A 458 -10.01 -10.47 20.32
CA ILE A 458 -9.01 -11.50 20.65
C ILE A 458 -9.33 -12.82 19.93
N ASN A 459 -10.61 -13.21 19.86
CA ASN A 459 -11.03 -14.41 19.14
C ASN A 459 -10.72 -14.31 17.65
N ALA A 460 -10.99 -13.15 17.03
CA ALA A 460 -10.62 -12.87 15.65
C ALA A 460 -9.08 -12.89 15.47
N ALA A 461 -8.31 -12.37 16.41
CA ALA A 461 -6.86 -12.30 16.30
C ALA A 461 -6.20 -13.70 16.35
N THR A 462 -6.87 -14.63 17.04
CA THR A 462 -6.30 -15.95 17.38
C THR A 462 -6.98 -17.10 16.64
N ASN A 463 -7.97 -16.81 15.79
CA ASN A 463 -8.86 -17.81 15.19
C ASN A 463 -9.52 -18.73 16.23
N ASN A 464 -9.76 -18.22 17.44
CA ASN A 464 -10.29 -19.02 18.55
C ASN A 464 -11.82 -19.10 18.46
N SER A 465 -12.33 -20.16 17.85
CA SER A 465 -13.77 -20.41 17.61
C SER A 465 -14.45 -19.45 16.62
N VAL A 466 -13.71 -18.55 15.99
CA VAL A 466 -14.18 -17.65 14.93
C VAL A 466 -13.12 -17.63 13.83
N ARG A 467 -13.52 -17.63 12.55
CA ARG A 467 -12.59 -17.39 11.45
C ARG A 467 -12.19 -15.91 11.48
N GLY A 468 -10.97 -15.65 11.89
CA GLY A 468 -10.42 -14.31 12.07
C GLY A 468 -9.94 -13.66 10.78
N THR A 469 -9.67 -12.36 10.87
CA THR A 469 -9.07 -11.55 9.80
C THR A 469 -7.54 -11.48 9.90
N GLY A 470 -6.95 -12.21 10.86
CA GLY A 470 -5.52 -12.23 11.16
C GLY A 470 -5.21 -11.60 12.52
N ALA A 471 -3.96 -11.73 12.98
CA ALA A 471 -3.52 -11.29 14.31
C ALA A 471 -3.62 -9.78 14.58
N GLY A 472 -3.94 -8.97 13.56
CA GLY A 472 -3.99 -7.50 13.66
C GLY A 472 -5.04 -6.98 14.64
N SER A 473 -6.12 -7.72 14.86
CA SER A 473 -7.21 -7.29 15.74
C SER A 473 -6.87 -7.28 17.23
N PHE A 474 -5.76 -7.88 17.67
CA PHE A 474 -5.49 -8.05 19.10
C PHE A 474 -5.45 -6.69 19.85
N PRO A 475 -6.18 -6.51 20.98
CA PRO A 475 -6.34 -5.21 21.62
C PRO A 475 -5.21 -4.86 22.59
N TYR A 476 -4.61 -3.69 22.39
CA TYR A 476 -3.78 -2.98 23.37
C TYR A 476 -4.55 -1.78 23.92
N THR A 477 -4.33 -1.48 25.21
CA THR A 477 -5.16 -0.53 25.95
C THR A 477 -4.34 0.35 26.89
N TYR A 478 -4.89 1.50 27.23
CA TYR A 478 -4.41 2.35 28.32
C TYR A 478 -5.59 2.89 29.12
N GLY A 479 -5.45 2.97 30.46
CA GLY A 479 -6.59 3.26 31.35
C GLY A 479 -7.55 2.09 31.54
N LEU A 480 -7.39 1.01 30.78
CA LEU A 480 -8.16 -0.23 30.86
C LEU A 480 -7.16 -1.41 30.93
N ARG A 481 -7.45 -2.44 31.71
CA ARG A 481 -6.68 -3.70 31.71
C ARG A 481 -7.60 -4.91 31.78
N TYR A 482 -7.18 -6.02 31.19
CA TYR A 482 -8.02 -7.21 31.09
C TYR A 482 -7.27 -8.51 31.30
N TYR A 483 -8.04 -9.54 31.66
CA TYR A 483 -7.57 -10.90 31.82
C TYR A 483 -8.40 -11.83 30.94
N TYR A 484 -7.72 -12.49 30.02
CA TYR A 484 -8.30 -13.38 29.04
C TYR A 484 -7.72 -14.79 29.18
N ASP A 485 -8.59 -15.79 29.19
CA ASP A 485 -8.22 -17.20 29.12
C ASP A 485 -8.92 -17.88 27.94
N GLY A 486 -8.17 -18.09 26.86
CA GLY A 486 -8.69 -18.67 25.62
C GLY A 486 -9.19 -20.11 25.74
N ARG A 487 -8.90 -20.78 26.86
CA ARG A 487 -9.35 -22.14 27.15
C ARG A 487 -10.79 -22.19 27.70
N ARG A 488 -11.33 -21.04 28.11
CA ARG A 488 -12.69 -20.92 28.64
C ARG A 488 -13.74 -20.95 27.52
N PRO A 489 -15.01 -21.27 27.84
CA PRO A 489 -16.12 -21.20 26.89
C PRO A 489 -16.22 -19.82 26.22
N LEU A 490 -16.70 -19.79 24.98
CA LEU A 490 -17.00 -18.55 24.27
C LEU A 490 -18.03 -17.72 25.07
N GLY A 491 -17.75 -16.44 25.27
CA GLY A 491 -18.50 -15.53 26.14
C GLY A 491 -17.97 -15.42 27.57
N GLU A 492 -17.06 -16.31 27.98
CA GLU A 492 -16.49 -16.36 29.34
C GLU A 492 -14.95 -16.21 29.35
N ARG A 493 -14.35 -15.92 28.19
CA ARG A 493 -12.89 -15.90 28.04
C ARG A 493 -12.29 -14.66 28.67
N LEU A 494 -12.96 -13.52 28.54
CA LEU A 494 -12.62 -12.29 29.25
C LEU A 494 -13.24 -12.33 30.66
N PHE A 495 -12.52 -12.86 31.64
CA PHE A 495 -13.08 -13.11 32.98
C PHE A 495 -12.86 -11.97 33.97
N LYS A 496 -12.07 -10.96 33.60
CA LYS A 496 -11.81 -9.78 34.43
C LYS A 496 -11.45 -8.58 33.56
N LEU A 497 -12.15 -7.46 33.78
CA LEU A 497 -11.89 -6.17 33.13
C LEU A 497 -11.88 -5.08 34.21
N GLU A 498 -10.82 -4.29 34.23
CA GLU A 498 -10.63 -3.24 35.23
C GLU A 498 -10.27 -1.91 34.58
N MET A 499 -10.77 -0.82 35.16
CA MET A 499 -10.55 0.54 34.74
C MET A 499 -9.63 1.25 35.73
N MET A 500 -8.75 2.11 35.22
CA MET A 500 -7.85 2.92 36.02
C MET A 500 -8.60 4.11 36.62
N GLN A 501 -8.39 4.35 37.91
CA GLN A 501 -8.89 5.52 38.61
C GLN A 501 -8.15 6.78 38.16
N GLN A 502 -8.88 7.88 38.03
CA GLN A 502 -8.43 9.08 37.32
C GLN A 502 -7.88 10.17 38.27
N ASP A 503 -7.66 9.85 39.56
CA ASP A 503 -7.33 10.79 40.64
C ASP A 503 -5.84 10.86 41.00
N GLY A 504 -4.97 10.29 40.16
CA GLY A 504 -3.51 10.34 40.33
C GLY A 504 -2.92 9.27 41.25
N LEU A 505 -3.77 8.46 41.87
CA LEU A 505 -3.38 7.23 42.55
C LEU A 505 -3.74 6.07 41.60
N SER A 506 -2.78 5.33 41.07
CA SER A 506 -3.00 4.27 40.07
C SER A 506 -3.77 3.05 40.63
N LEU A 507 -5.01 3.26 41.05
CA LEU A 507 -5.94 2.28 41.56
C LEU A 507 -6.78 1.73 40.40
N TRP A 508 -7.20 0.47 40.52
CA TRP A 508 -7.98 -0.23 39.50
C TRP A 508 -9.29 -0.71 40.10
N TYR A 509 -10.40 -0.51 39.39
CA TYR A 509 -11.72 -0.96 39.82
C TYR A 509 -12.41 -1.79 38.72
N PRO A 510 -13.26 -2.77 39.08
CA PRO A 510 -13.92 -3.62 38.10
C PRO A 510 -14.91 -2.84 37.23
N VAL A 511 -14.83 -3.04 35.91
CA VAL A 511 -15.80 -2.50 34.96
C VAL A 511 -17.17 -3.14 35.20
N GLN A 512 -18.17 -2.30 35.43
CA GLN A 512 -19.55 -2.73 35.65
C GLN A 512 -20.29 -2.87 34.31
N PRO A 513 -20.99 -3.98 34.03
CA PRO A 513 -21.65 -4.20 32.75
C PRO A 513 -22.62 -3.08 32.32
N ASP A 514 -23.41 -2.55 33.25
CA ASP A 514 -24.45 -1.55 32.96
C ASP A 514 -23.95 -0.10 33.04
N ALA A 515 -22.73 0.13 33.52
CA ALA A 515 -22.16 1.47 33.63
C ALA A 515 -21.65 1.97 32.27
N LEU A 516 -21.73 3.29 32.07
CA LEU A 516 -21.24 3.97 30.87
C LEU A 516 -19.81 4.45 31.05
N TYR A 517 -19.01 4.27 30.01
CA TYR A 517 -17.63 4.70 29.94
C TYR A 517 -17.38 5.42 28.62
N VAL A 518 -16.63 6.50 28.68
CA VAL A 518 -16.14 7.21 27.50
C VAL A 518 -14.73 6.73 27.15
N GLY A 519 -14.55 6.21 25.94
CA GLY A 519 -13.26 5.73 25.43
C GLY A 519 -12.81 6.49 24.19
N VAL A 520 -11.54 6.32 23.81
CA VAL A 520 -10.99 6.75 22.52
C VAL A 520 -10.38 5.57 21.76
N SER A 521 -10.65 5.51 20.47
CA SER A 521 -10.04 4.56 19.53
C SER A 521 -9.74 5.24 18.19
N THR A 522 -9.09 4.53 17.26
CA THR A 522 -9.04 4.99 15.86
C THR A 522 -10.40 4.82 15.20
N SER A 523 -10.69 5.63 14.18
CA SER A 523 -11.91 5.51 13.37
C SER A 523 -12.10 4.10 12.80
N TYR A 524 -11.01 3.44 12.40
CA TYR A 524 -11.01 2.05 11.94
C TYR A 524 -11.54 1.08 13.01
N THR A 525 -11.07 1.21 14.25
CA THR A 525 -11.49 0.35 15.37
C THR A 525 -12.92 0.68 15.79
N ALA A 526 -13.27 1.97 15.91
CA ALA A 526 -14.59 2.44 16.33
C ALA A 526 -15.70 2.08 15.31
N ALA A 527 -15.36 1.97 14.02
CA ALA A 527 -16.25 1.48 12.97
C ALA A 527 -16.49 -0.04 13.01
N GLY A 528 -15.95 -0.74 14.02
CA GLY A 528 -16.25 -2.15 14.26
C GLY A 528 -15.49 -3.15 13.39
N LYS A 529 -14.44 -2.70 12.68
CA LYS A 529 -13.59 -3.55 11.82
C LYS A 529 -12.84 -4.60 12.65
N GLU A 530 -12.37 -5.67 12.00
CA GLU A 530 -11.56 -6.76 12.62
C GLU A 530 -12.09 -7.33 13.95
N GLY A 531 -13.41 -7.49 14.08
CA GLY A 531 -14.02 -8.08 15.28
C GLY A 531 -14.44 -7.06 16.35
N TYR A 532 -14.25 -5.76 16.13
CA TYR A 532 -14.67 -4.71 17.05
C TYR A 532 -16.15 -4.30 16.90
N HIS A 533 -16.97 -5.04 16.15
CA HIS A 533 -18.39 -4.75 15.91
C HIS A 533 -19.23 -4.43 17.17
N PRO A 534 -18.96 -4.93 18.39
CA PRO A 534 -19.70 -4.51 19.58
C PRO A 534 -19.52 -3.01 19.92
N LEU A 535 -18.46 -2.35 19.43
CA LEU A 535 -18.29 -0.90 19.58
C LEU A 535 -19.35 -0.08 18.82
N LEU A 536 -20.03 -0.68 17.84
CA LEU A 536 -21.16 -0.05 17.15
C LEU A 536 -22.39 0.14 18.08
N GLN A 537 -22.39 -0.48 19.27
CA GLN A 537 -23.40 -0.28 20.31
C GLN A 537 -23.10 0.93 21.21
N ALA A 538 -22.10 1.76 20.86
CA ALA A 538 -21.87 3.03 21.53
C ALA A 538 -23.11 3.93 21.44
N ARG A 539 -23.43 4.64 22.52
CA ARG A 539 -24.56 5.61 22.56
C ARG A 539 -24.34 6.76 21.58
N TRP A 540 -23.08 7.15 21.40
CA TRP A 540 -22.64 8.15 20.46
C TRP A 540 -21.17 7.91 20.12
N GLN A 541 -20.75 8.38 18.94
CA GLN A 541 -19.36 8.42 18.50
C GLN A 541 -19.10 9.79 17.85
N GLU A 542 -17.96 10.40 18.17
CA GLU A 542 -17.56 11.71 17.65
C GLU A 542 -16.08 11.68 17.26
N SER A 543 -15.76 12.15 16.04
CA SER A 543 -14.38 12.34 15.61
C SER A 543 -13.71 13.45 16.41
N ILE A 544 -12.44 13.26 16.75
CA ILE A 544 -11.58 14.29 17.31
C ILE A 544 -10.82 14.93 16.14
N GLU A 545 -11.36 16.00 15.56
CA GLU A 545 -10.89 16.60 14.30
C GLU A 545 -9.40 16.99 14.30
N THR A 546 -8.87 17.28 15.49
CA THR A 546 -7.50 17.75 15.74
C THR A 546 -6.48 16.62 15.93
N LEU A 547 -6.90 15.36 16.00
CA LEU A 547 -6.05 14.22 16.36
C LEU A 547 -6.20 13.02 15.42
N THR A 548 -5.10 12.67 14.77
CA THR A 548 -4.87 11.35 14.20
C THR A 548 -3.98 10.51 15.12
N LEU A 549 -3.94 9.19 14.89
CA LEU A 549 -3.09 8.25 15.62
C LEU A 549 -1.60 8.68 15.66
N PRO A 550 -0.92 8.96 14.52
CA PRO A 550 0.46 9.44 14.56
C PRO A 550 0.58 10.81 15.23
N GLN A 551 -0.35 11.73 14.99
CA GLN A 551 -0.30 13.06 15.60
C GLN A 551 -0.43 13.01 17.13
N ALA A 552 -1.30 12.16 17.66
CA ALA A 552 -1.42 11.94 19.11
C ALA A 552 -0.10 11.42 19.69
N PHE A 553 0.56 10.46 19.03
CA PHE A 553 1.86 9.97 19.47
C PHE A 553 2.96 11.05 19.40
N ILE A 554 3.03 11.82 18.31
CA ILE A 554 4.01 12.90 18.15
C ILE A 554 3.80 14.00 19.20
N ARG A 555 2.56 14.44 19.43
CA ARG A 555 2.24 15.45 20.46
C ARG A 555 2.57 14.96 21.86
N PHE A 556 2.20 13.72 22.18
CA PHE A 556 2.54 13.07 23.44
C PHE A 556 4.04 13.10 23.71
N LEU A 557 4.86 12.73 22.71
CA LEU A 557 6.31 12.79 22.84
C LEU A 557 6.78 14.25 23.02
N ASN A 558 6.31 15.20 22.22
CA ASN A 558 6.77 16.59 22.32
C ASN A 558 6.40 17.30 23.64
N ARG A 559 5.42 16.79 24.40
CA ARG A 559 4.99 17.40 25.66
C ARG A 559 5.88 17.07 26.86
N ALA A 560 6.61 15.95 26.82
CA ALA A 560 7.50 15.59 27.92
C ALA A 560 8.76 16.48 27.88
N PRO A 561 9.19 17.11 28.99
CA PRO A 561 10.38 17.96 29.00
C PRO A 561 11.67 17.20 28.67
N ASN A 562 11.68 15.87 28.85
CA ASN A 562 12.69 14.94 28.34
C ASN A 562 11.97 13.70 27.80
N PRO A 563 11.52 13.70 26.53
CA PRO A 563 10.77 12.59 25.99
C PRO A 563 11.65 11.36 25.88
N ASN A 564 11.44 10.43 26.79
CA ASN A 564 12.02 9.13 26.75
C ASN A 564 10.92 8.10 26.96
N LEU A 565 10.95 7.03 26.19
CA LEU A 565 10.06 5.89 26.39
C LEU A 565 10.62 4.98 27.49
N ALA A 566 10.99 5.58 28.64
CA ALA A 566 11.68 4.89 29.73
C ALA A 566 10.80 4.46 30.90
N ASP A 567 9.59 5.02 31.02
CA ASP A 567 8.66 4.56 32.06
C ASP A 567 8.37 3.07 31.90
N LEU A 568 8.41 2.33 33.01
CA LEU A 568 7.88 0.98 33.02
C LEU A 568 6.34 1.05 33.01
N LEU A 569 5.73 0.70 31.88
CA LEU A 569 4.28 0.57 31.81
C LEU A 569 3.85 -0.72 32.52
N SER A 570 2.96 -0.61 33.49
CA SER A 570 2.33 -1.79 34.10
C SER A 570 1.57 -2.58 33.02
N PRO A 571 1.62 -3.92 33.04
CA PRO A 571 0.89 -4.72 32.07
C PRO A 571 -0.62 -4.45 32.12
N HIS A 572 -1.20 -4.15 30.96
CA HIS A 572 -2.66 -4.02 30.80
C HIS A 572 -3.30 -5.25 30.13
N VAL A 573 -2.46 -6.16 29.63
CA VAL A 573 -2.87 -7.38 28.93
C VAL A 573 -2.41 -8.59 29.73
N HIS A 574 -3.36 -9.42 30.17
CA HIS A 574 -3.06 -10.71 30.77
C HIS A 574 -3.74 -11.81 29.93
N TYR A 575 -2.94 -12.56 29.17
CA TYR A 575 -3.44 -13.47 28.15
C TYR A 575 -2.97 -14.90 28.38
N THR A 576 -3.92 -15.85 28.31
CA THR A 576 -3.64 -17.29 28.22
C THR A 576 -4.16 -17.84 26.90
N SER A 577 -3.28 -18.48 26.13
CA SER A 577 -3.62 -19.04 24.81
C SER A 577 -4.53 -20.27 24.90
N HIS A 578 -5.38 -20.42 23.89
CA HIS A 578 -6.23 -21.61 23.69
C HIS A 578 -5.48 -22.77 23.02
N ILE A 579 -4.37 -22.48 22.33
CA ILE A 579 -3.53 -23.49 21.68
C ILE A 579 -2.74 -24.23 22.76
N LYS A 580 -2.97 -25.54 22.90
CA LYS A 580 -2.19 -26.40 23.79
C LYS A 580 -0.73 -26.45 23.31
N ARG A 581 0.19 -26.26 24.26
CA ARG A 581 1.65 -26.33 24.03
C ARG A 581 2.00 -27.62 23.28
N SER A 582 2.60 -27.53 22.10
CA SER A 582 3.54 -28.54 21.65
C SER A 582 4.78 -28.42 22.54
N VAL A 583 5.14 -29.53 23.21
CA VAL A 583 6.27 -29.64 24.14
C VAL A 583 7.58 -29.31 23.45
#